data_AF-A0A3N5SXN2-F1
#
_entry.id   AF-A0A3N5SXN2-F1
#
_cell.length_a   1.000
_cell.length_b   1.000
_cell.length_c   1.000
_cell.angle_alpha   90.00
_cell.angle_beta   90.00
_cell.angle_gamma   90.00
#
_symmetry.space_group_name_H-M   'P 1'
#
loop_
_entity.id
_entity.type
_entity.pdbx_description
1 polymer ?
#
loop_
_entity_poly.entity_id
_entity_poly.type
_entity_poly.pdbx_seq_one_letter_code
_entity_poly.pdbx_strand_id
1 'polypeptide(L)'
;MSRARHKRRQTLAEKYPPSPPCSCDVCLSYCTRPGWSRAVEAGYGNRMMLEMAPGFGFGVLSPAFKGCEVKFAYNEYASQGCTFLIENKCELYGTGHQPLECRYCHHERLGMGPRCHADIEKDWNTAAGRSLVVKWCEVVGFTKRLGL
;
A
#
# COMPACT_ATOMS: atom_id res chain seq x y z
N MET A 1 13.03 -43.76 -3.58
CA MET A 1 12.93 -42.73 -2.52
C MET A 1 12.58 -41.40 -3.16
N SER A 2 11.29 -41.06 -3.22
CA SER A 2 10.80 -39.86 -3.90
C SER A 2 11.06 -38.64 -3.04
N ARG A 3 12.01 -37.79 -3.44
CA ARG A 3 12.24 -36.47 -2.80
C ARG A 3 10.99 -35.62 -3.05
N ALA A 4 10.20 -35.41 -2.00
CA ALA A 4 9.08 -34.47 -2.05
C ALA A 4 9.62 -33.08 -2.43
N ARG A 5 9.32 -32.62 -3.65
CA ARG A 5 9.60 -31.25 -4.08
C ARG A 5 8.84 -30.30 -3.17
N HIS A 6 9.52 -29.63 -2.24
CA HIS A 6 8.92 -28.53 -1.51
C HIS A 6 8.53 -27.44 -2.51
N LYS A 7 7.21 -27.27 -2.70
CA LYS A 7 6.66 -26.24 -3.59
C LYS A 7 7.00 -24.89 -2.97
N ARG A 8 7.84 -24.11 -3.67
CA ARG A 8 8.18 -22.73 -3.26
C ARG A 8 6.89 -21.94 -3.05
N ARG A 9 6.78 -21.27 -1.89
CA ARG A 9 5.65 -20.36 -1.62
C ARG A 9 5.71 -19.19 -2.61
N GLN A 10 4.57 -18.91 -3.25
CA GLN A 10 4.41 -17.78 -4.15
C GLN A 10 4.41 -16.48 -3.33
N THR A 11 5.13 -15.46 -3.81
CA THR A 11 5.11 -14.10 -3.27
C THR A 11 3.78 -13.41 -3.56
N LEU A 12 3.43 -12.36 -2.82
CA LEU A 12 2.21 -11.59 -3.09
C LEU A 12 2.23 -10.98 -4.50
N ALA A 13 3.37 -10.46 -4.97
CA ALA A 13 3.51 -9.89 -6.31
C ALA A 13 3.30 -10.94 -7.42
N GLU A 14 3.76 -12.18 -7.22
CA GLU A 14 3.49 -13.28 -8.15
C GLU A 14 2.01 -13.70 -8.10
N LYS A 15 1.37 -13.66 -6.93
CA LYS A 15 -0.05 -14.01 -6.74
C LYS A 15 -0.99 -12.96 -7.34
N TYR A 16 -0.57 -11.70 -7.33
CA TYR A 16 -1.34 -10.52 -7.71
C TYR A 16 -0.65 -9.75 -8.84
N PRO A 17 -0.68 -10.27 -10.08
CA PRO A 17 -0.02 -9.63 -11.21
C PRO A 17 -0.66 -8.27 -11.55
N PRO A 18 0.15 -7.33 -12.09
CA PRO A 18 -0.33 -6.01 -12.47
C PRO A 18 -1.42 -6.10 -13.51
N SER A 19 -2.37 -5.20 -13.40
CA SER A 19 -3.31 -4.89 -14.48
C SER A 19 -2.70 -3.84 -15.41
N PRO A 20 -3.14 -3.77 -16.68
CA PRO A 20 -2.78 -2.70 -17.60
C PRO A 20 -3.12 -1.30 -17.05
N PRO A 21 -2.57 -0.21 -17.62
CA PRO A 21 -2.90 1.13 -17.18
C PRO A 21 -4.34 1.44 -17.55
N CYS A 22 -5.10 2.02 -16.60
CA CYS A 22 -6.49 2.40 -16.81
C CYS A 22 -6.82 3.67 -16.02
N SER A 23 -7.72 4.48 -16.56
CA SER A 23 -8.23 5.72 -15.94
C SER A 23 -9.75 5.74 -15.85
N CYS A 24 -10.41 4.56 -15.87
CA CYS A 24 -11.85 4.48 -15.64
C CYS A 24 -12.17 4.74 -14.16
N ASP A 25 -13.42 5.10 -13.87
CA ASP A 25 -13.86 5.46 -12.51
C ASP A 25 -13.59 4.38 -11.48
N VAL A 26 -13.73 3.11 -11.85
CA VAL A 26 -13.43 1.97 -10.97
C VAL A 26 -11.94 1.94 -10.59
N CYS A 27 -11.04 2.11 -11.57
CA CYS A 27 -9.61 2.10 -11.31
C CYS A 27 -9.16 3.36 -10.54
N LEU A 28 -9.75 4.52 -10.85
CA LEU A 28 -9.49 5.76 -10.13
C LEU A 28 -10.04 5.76 -8.70
N SER A 29 -11.08 4.97 -8.41
CA SER A 29 -11.60 4.83 -7.04
C SER A 29 -10.55 4.28 -6.06
N TYR A 30 -9.60 3.45 -6.51
CA TYR A 30 -8.48 3.01 -5.68
C TYR A 30 -7.43 4.10 -5.44
N CYS A 31 -7.54 5.26 -6.09
CA CYS A 31 -6.71 6.42 -5.82
C CYS A 31 -7.38 7.40 -4.84
N THR A 32 -8.67 7.26 -4.55
CA THR A 32 -9.31 8.03 -3.45
C THR A 32 -8.89 7.45 -2.11
N ARG A 33 -8.86 6.12 -2.00
CA ARG A 33 -8.31 5.39 -0.86
C ARG A 33 -7.22 4.41 -1.30
N PRO A 34 -5.96 4.85 -1.38
CA PRO A 34 -4.87 4.03 -1.88
C PRO A 34 -4.59 2.86 -0.92
N GLY A 35 -4.27 1.71 -1.49
CA GLY A 35 -3.92 0.51 -0.73
C GLY A 35 -2.55 0.59 -0.08
N TRP A 36 -2.18 -0.48 0.62
CA TRP A 36 -0.94 -0.50 1.41
C TRP A 36 0.30 -0.75 0.54
N SER A 37 1.41 -0.07 0.87
CA SER A 37 2.64 -0.09 0.07
C SER A 37 3.92 -0.06 0.91
N ARG A 38 4.96 -0.68 0.37
CA ARG A 38 6.30 -0.79 0.96
C ARG A 38 7.32 0.17 0.32
N ALA A 39 6.86 1.21 -0.37
CA ALA A 39 7.69 2.11 -1.20
C ALA A 39 8.70 3.00 -0.44
N VAL A 40 8.91 2.78 0.85
CA VAL A 40 9.83 3.55 1.71
C VAL A 40 11.27 3.51 1.17
N GLU A 41 11.75 2.33 0.80
CA GLU A 41 13.13 2.12 0.35
C GLU A 41 13.42 2.75 -1.02
N ALA A 42 12.38 3.05 -1.79
CA ALA A 42 12.48 3.69 -3.09
C ALA A 42 12.45 5.23 -3.02
N GLY A 43 12.60 5.81 -1.81
CA GLY A 43 12.63 7.26 -1.61
C GLY A 43 11.26 7.93 -1.49
N TYR A 44 10.17 7.16 -1.54
CA TYR A 44 8.81 7.69 -1.47
C TYR A 44 8.32 7.95 -0.04
N GLY A 45 9.15 7.71 0.99
CA GLY A 45 8.74 7.79 2.40
C GLY A 45 8.03 9.10 2.79
N ASN A 46 8.48 10.24 2.26
CA ASN A 46 7.89 11.55 2.53
C ASN A 46 6.50 11.78 1.90
N ARG A 47 6.04 10.86 1.04
CA ARG A 47 4.73 10.88 0.38
C ARG A 47 3.83 9.73 0.86
N MET A 48 4.22 9.08 1.95
CA MET A 48 3.44 8.04 2.61
C MET A 48 2.74 8.63 3.84
N MET A 49 1.69 7.95 4.28
CA MET A 49 1.01 8.19 5.55
C MET A 49 0.93 6.88 6.35
N LEU A 50 0.77 7.01 7.67
CA LEU A 50 0.55 5.90 8.58
C LEU A 50 -0.94 5.64 8.74
N GLU A 51 -1.41 4.47 8.35
CA GLU A 51 -2.77 3.99 8.61
C GLU A 51 -2.74 2.92 9.70
N MET A 52 -3.76 2.88 10.55
CA MET A 52 -3.92 1.83 11.55
C MET A 52 -4.76 0.72 10.96
N ALA A 53 -4.32 -0.53 11.11
CA ALA A 53 -5.10 -1.69 10.72
C ALA A 53 -6.45 -1.73 11.48
N PRO A 54 -7.50 -2.35 10.90
CA PRO A 54 -8.75 -2.59 11.62
C PRO A 54 -8.48 -3.24 12.98
N GLY A 55 -9.01 -2.66 14.06
CA GLY A 55 -8.77 -3.13 15.44
C GLY A 55 -7.48 -2.63 16.09
N PHE A 56 -6.74 -1.71 15.46
CA PHE A 56 -5.60 -0.97 16.04
C PHE A 56 -4.40 -1.84 16.49
N GLY A 57 -4.30 -3.09 16.02
CA GLY A 57 -3.25 -4.02 16.43
C GLY A 57 -1.88 -3.77 15.81
N PHE A 58 -1.82 -3.08 14.66
CA PHE A 58 -0.58 -2.71 13.98
C PHE A 58 -0.81 -1.54 13.01
N GLY A 59 0.28 -0.86 12.64
CA GLY A 59 0.29 0.17 11.62
C GLY A 59 0.67 -0.39 10.25
N VAL A 60 0.23 0.30 9.20
CA VAL A 60 0.55 0.02 7.80
C VAL A 60 0.86 1.32 7.08
N LEU A 61 1.63 1.25 6.01
CA LEU A 61 1.95 2.43 5.21
C LEU A 61 1.13 2.42 3.92
N SER A 62 0.55 3.57 3.62
CA SER A 62 -0.21 3.81 2.40
C SER A 62 0.34 5.06 1.72
N PRO A 63 0.25 5.18 0.38
CA PRO A 63 0.40 6.47 -0.26
C PRO A 63 -0.47 7.51 0.44
N ALA A 64 0.08 8.67 0.74
CA ALA A 64 -0.65 9.66 1.53
C ALA A 64 -1.89 10.17 0.76
N PHE A 65 -2.97 10.44 1.49
CA PHE A 65 -3.90 11.47 1.05
C PHE A 65 -3.16 12.80 0.90
N LYS A 66 -3.50 13.62 -0.09
CA LYS A 66 -2.95 14.97 -0.20
C LYS A 66 -3.23 15.73 1.09
N GLY A 67 -2.19 16.15 1.81
CA GLY A 67 -2.26 16.78 3.13
C GLY A 67 -1.91 15.87 4.32
N CYS A 68 -1.82 14.55 4.11
CA CYS A 68 -1.43 13.54 5.11
C CYS A 68 0.01 13.03 4.94
N GLU A 69 0.82 13.66 4.09
CA GLU A 69 2.22 13.30 3.92
C GLU A 69 2.98 13.36 5.25
N VAL A 70 3.60 12.22 5.65
CA VAL A 70 4.31 12.09 6.93
C VAL A 70 3.40 12.34 8.14
N LYS A 71 2.12 11.98 8.02
CA LYS A 71 1.11 12.06 9.09
C LYS A 71 0.35 10.74 9.21
N PHE A 72 -0.59 10.69 10.16
CA PHE A 72 -1.61 9.66 10.17
C PHE A 72 -2.60 9.84 9.02
N ALA A 73 -3.25 8.75 8.62
CA ALA A 73 -4.34 8.75 7.66
C ALA A 73 -5.61 9.35 8.29
N TYR A 74 -5.73 10.68 8.27
CA TYR A 74 -6.90 11.37 8.80
C TYR A 74 -8.08 11.31 7.82
N ASN A 75 -9.25 10.92 8.31
CA ASN A 75 -10.46 10.79 7.49
C ASN A 75 -10.88 12.10 6.81
N GLU A 76 -10.60 13.26 7.41
CA GLU A 76 -10.91 14.58 6.82
C GLU A 76 -10.18 14.85 5.50
N TYR A 77 -9.04 14.18 5.28
CA TYR A 77 -8.28 14.27 4.03
C TYR A 77 -8.59 13.13 3.05
N ALA A 78 -9.41 12.15 3.40
CA ALA A 78 -9.67 10.98 2.55
C ALA A 78 -10.24 11.36 1.18
N SER A 79 -11.01 12.45 1.09
CA SER A 79 -11.56 12.96 -0.17
C SER A 79 -10.55 13.74 -1.03
N GLN A 80 -9.39 14.10 -0.49
CA GLN A 80 -8.35 14.83 -1.23
C GLN A 80 -7.58 13.92 -2.20
N GLY A 81 -7.76 12.61 -2.07
CA GLY A 81 -7.17 11.60 -2.94
C GLY A 81 -5.66 11.42 -2.74
N CYS A 82 -5.12 10.42 -3.43
CA CYS A 82 -3.73 10.01 -3.33
C CYS A 82 -2.77 11.08 -3.86
N THR A 83 -1.69 11.33 -3.13
CA THR A 83 -0.62 12.27 -3.51
C THR A 83 0.04 11.91 -4.85
N PHE A 84 0.04 10.63 -5.25
CA PHE A 84 0.58 10.15 -6.53
C PHE A 84 -0.42 10.17 -7.69
N LEU A 85 -1.66 10.64 -7.47
CA LEU A 85 -2.63 10.83 -8.54
C LEU A 85 -2.49 12.25 -9.10
N ILE A 86 -1.91 12.35 -10.29
CA ILE A 86 -1.70 13.59 -11.04
C ILE A 86 -2.42 13.46 -12.37
N GLU A 87 -3.32 14.41 -12.68
CA GLU A 87 -4.09 14.43 -13.94
C GLU A 87 -4.76 13.07 -14.27
N ASN A 88 -5.37 12.43 -13.26
CA ASN A 88 -5.99 11.10 -13.37
C ASN A 88 -5.03 9.97 -13.78
N LYS A 89 -3.72 10.15 -13.58
CA LYS A 89 -2.69 9.14 -13.82
C LYS A 89 -1.90 8.88 -12.55
N CYS A 90 -1.62 7.60 -12.29
CA CYS A 90 -0.81 7.20 -11.14
C CYS A 90 0.68 7.31 -11.49
N GLU A 91 1.40 8.20 -10.80
CA GLU A 91 2.86 8.35 -10.97
C GLU A 91 3.65 7.07 -10.64
N LEU A 92 3.09 6.20 -9.79
CA LEU A 92 3.74 4.94 -9.44
C LEU A 92 3.55 3.87 -10.52
N TYR A 93 2.71 4.09 -11.53
CA TYR A 93 2.45 3.09 -12.57
C TYR A 93 3.73 2.61 -13.26
N GLY A 94 3.91 1.30 -13.36
CA GLY A 94 5.08 0.70 -14.02
C GLY A 94 6.39 0.79 -13.24
N THR A 95 6.44 1.51 -12.12
CA THR A 95 7.66 1.64 -11.29
C THR A 95 7.96 0.40 -10.44
N GLY A 96 6.97 -0.49 -10.27
CA GLY A 96 7.04 -1.60 -9.32
C GLY A 96 6.71 -1.22 -7.87
N HIS A 97 6.45 0.05 -7.59
CA HIS A 97 6.15 0.57 -6.23
C HIS A 97 4.68 0.90 -5.97
N GLN A 98 3.80 0.63 -6.94
CA GLN A 98 2.35 0.72 -6.72
C GLN A 98 1.94 -0.17 -5.55
N PRO A 99 1.00 0.27 -4.70
CA PRO A 99 0.34 -0.61 -3.77
C PRO A 99 -0.22 -1.84 -4.49
N LEU A 100 -0.13 -3.01 -3.86
CA LEU A 100 -0.58 -4.26 -4.47
C LEU A 100 -2.07 -4.20 -4.83
N GLU A 101 -2.90 -3.60 -3.99
CA GLU A 101 -4.34 -3.41 -4.29
C GLU A 101 -4.54 -2.50 -5.49
N CYS A 102 -3.83 -1.38 -5.59
CA CYS A 102 -3.90 -0.47 -6.74
C CYS A 102 -3.38 -1.11 -8.04
N ARG A 103 -2.42 -2.04 -7.91
CA ARG A 103 -1.83 -2.79 -9.03
C ARG A 103 -2.74 -3.92 -9.50
N TYR A 104 -3.43 -4.58 -8.58
CA TYR A 104 -4.18 -5.81 -8.82
C TYR A 104 -5.68 -5.58 -9.04
N CYS A 105 -6.31 -4.78 -8.19
CA CYS A 105 -7.73 -4.49 -8.25
C CYS A 105 -8.00 -3.62 -9.48
N HIS A 106 -8.77 -4.19 -10.40
CA HIS A 106 -9.02 -3.65 -11.73
C HIS A 106 -10.49 -3.86 -12.07
N HIS A 107 -11.02 -3.06 -12.99
CA HIS A 107 -12.44 -3.15 -13.38
C HIS A 107 -12.83 -4.53 -13.94
N GLU A 108 -11.87 -5.33 -14.41
CA GLU A 108 -12.10 -6.72 -14.85
C GLU A 108 -12.09 -7.76 -13.71
N ARG A 109 -11.74 -7.35 -12.48
CA ARG A 109 -11.55 -8.25 -11.31
C ARG A 109 -12.42 -7.80 -10.13
N LEU A 110 -13.66 -7.40 -10.42
CA LEU A 110 -14.62 -6.95 -9.40
C LEU A 110 -14.81 -8.02 -8.31
N GLY A 111 -14.87 -7.57 -7.06
CA GLY A 111 -15.05 -8.46 -5.90
C GLY A 111 -13.78 -9.20 -5.43
N MET A 112 -12.66 -9.11 -6.15
CA MET A 112 -11.39 -9.74 -5.73
C MET A 112 -10.58 -8.90 -4.74
N GLY A 113 -10.96 -7.63 -4.55
CA GLY A 113 -10.31 -6.69 -3.62
C GLY A 113 -10.20 -7.22 -2.19
N PRO A 114 -11.29 -7.70 -1.55
CA PRO A 114 -11.24 -8.23 -0.18
C PRO A 114 -10.23 -9.36 0.01
N ARG A 115 -10.05 -10.23 -1.00
CA ARG A 115 -9.07 -11.31 -0.94
C ARG A 115 -7.64 -10.78 -1.01
N CYS A 116 -7.40 -9.82 -1.90
CA CYS A 116 -6.10 -9.15 -2.00
C CYS A 116 -5.76 -8.45 -0.69
N HIS A 117 -6.71 -7.68 -0.16
CA HIS A 117 -6.59 -6.96 1.12
C HIS A 117 -6.24 -7.91 2.27
N ALA A 118 -6.99 -9.00 2.45
CA ALA A 118 -6.75 -9.95 3.55
C ALA A 118 -5.38 -10.65 3.48
N ASP A 119 -4.82 -10.86 2.29
CA ASP A 119 -3.47 -11.43 2.15
C ASP A 119 -2.38 -10.39 2.44
N ILE A 120 -2.59 -9.14 2.04
CA ILE A 120 -1.71 -8.02 2.39
C ILE A 120 -1.75 -7.80 3.91
N GLU A 121 -2.92 -7.91 4.53
CA GLU A 121 -3.11 -7.81 5.97
C GLU A 121 -2.26 -8.82 6.75
N LYS A 122 -2.30 -10.08 6.33
CA LYS A 122 -1.48 -11.13 6.93
C LYS A 122 0.01 -10.86 6.78
N ASP A 123 0.44 -10.32 5.64
CA ASP A 123 1.84 -9.99 5.36
C ASP A 123 2.35 -8.81 6.20
N TRP A 124 1.53 -7.76 6.35
CA TRP A 124 1.83 -6.63 7.22
C TRP A 124 1.83 -7.01 8.70
N ASN A 125 0.96 -7.94 9.09
CA ASN A 125 0.91 -8.48 10.44
C ASN A 125 2.01 -9.54 10.73
N THR A 126 3.15 -9.44 10.05
CA THR A 126 4.39 -10.18 10.37
C THR A 126 5.39 -9.26 11.04
N ALA A 127 6.43 -9.83 11.68
CA ALA A 127 7.53 -9.04 12.22
C ALA A 127 8.17 -8.15 11.15
N ALA A 128 8.39 -8.68 9.94
CA ALA A 128 8.95 -7.94 8.82
C ALA A 128 8.07 -6.76 8.38
N GLY A 129 6.74 -6.97 8.30
CA GLY A 129 5.79 -5.90 7.98
C GLY A 129 5.80 -4.77 9.02
N ARG A 130 5.75 -5.13 10.31
CA ARG A 130 5.81 -4.15 11.41
C ARG A 130 7.13 -3.38 11.44
N SER A 131 8.25 -4.04 11.16
CA SER A 131 9.56 -3.39 11.07
C SER A 131 9.64 -2.33 9.97
N LEU A 132 8.84 -2.43 8.90
CA LEU A 132 8.78 -1.39 7.86
C LEU A 132 8.21 -0.08 8.38
N VAL A 133 7.22 -0.12 9.28
CA VAL A 133 6.68 1.08 9.92
C VAL A 133 7.73 1.74 10.77
N VAL A 134 8.46 0.98 11.59
CA VAL A 134 9.56 1.49 12.42
C VAL A 134 10.62 2.16 11.55
N LYS A 135 11.07 1.47 10.50
CA LYS A 135 12.04 2.00 9.53
C LYS A 135 11.54 3.29 8.88
N TRP A 136 10.27 3.34 8.48
CA TRP A 136 9.68 4.56 7.93
C TRP A 136 9.72 5.70 8.94
N CYS A 137 9.30 5.46 10.18
CA CYS A 137 9.33 6.45 11.25
C CYS A 137 10.73 7.05 11.46
N GLU A 138 11.77 6.23 11.42
CA GLU A 138 13.16 6.66 11.50
C GLU A 138 13.56 7.54 10.30
N VAL A 139 13.28 7.07 9.08
CA VAL A 139 13.67 7.74 7.83
C VAL A 139 13.03 9.12 7.69
N VAL A 140 11.75 9.27 8.04
CA VAL A 140 11.02 10.54 7.87
C VAL A 140 11.00 11.40 9.14
N GLY A 141 11.60 10.89 10.23
CA GLY A 141 11.59 11.53 11.55
C GLY A 141 10.19 11.63 12.14
N PHE A 142 9.33 10.64 11.91
CA PHE A 142 7.91 10.68 12.30
C PHE A 142 7.72 10.85 13.81
N THR A 143 8.40 10.04 14.63
CA THR A 143 8.29 10.10 16.09
C THR A 143 8.75 11.44 16.64
N LYS A 144 9.86 11.97 16.12
CA LYS A 144 10.37 13.31 16.47
C LYS A 144 9.35 14.41 16.19
N ARG A 145 8.62 14.32 15.07
CA ARG A 145 7.55 15.28 14.71
C ARG A 145 6.35 15.20 15.66
N LEU A 146 6.10 14.03 16.24
CA LEU A 146 5.04 13.82 17.23
C LEU A 146 5.48 14.12 18.67
N GLY A 147 6.78 14.38 18.90
CA GLY A 147 7.32 14.54 20.25
C GLY A 147 7.40 13.24 21.05
N LEU A 148 7.52 12.10 20.36
CA LEU A 148 7.66 10.75 20.92
C LEU A 148 9.12 10.26 20.88
#